data_AF-A0A7W3XXY8-F1
#
_entry.id   AF-A0A7W3XXY8-F1
#
_cell.length_a   1.000
_cell.length_b   1.000
_cell.length_c   1.000
_cell.angle_alpha   90.00
_cell.angle_beta   90.00
_cell.angle_gamma   90.00
#
_symmetry.space_group_name_H-M   'P 1'
#
loop_
_entity.id
_entity.type
_entity.pdbx_description
1 polymer ?
#
loop_
_entity_poly.entity_id
_entity_poly.type
_entity_poly.pdbx_seq_one_letter_code
_entity_poly.pdbx_strand_id
1 'polypeptide(L)'
;AVARGPRPRGRGTSRTAPPPWPVPRGVATTGVGDGGFPDIAARYLPGPPGTPTEGAWYDCLHLPDGSVALGTGNTASAGIGPTALLVGAMRGVTLTGAAPGRVLDHLAEVVGHGGHPGTVAALCCRYRPGDGVLRWAGAGHPAPLVFRGGGGRVLARPPGEPLGTGDDRFHRERVDRLEPGDTLLLYTEHLFPMVRSPVTAPGPHPRLRALATAIPAAADAGEVADLVVAATEPTGPPGAACLVVLRPREHPGHRAPGGPPRGAGPTPRDPEEW
;
A
#
# COMPACT_ATOMS: atom_id res chain seq x y z
N ALA A 1 3.16 -57.46 0.40
CA ALA A 1 3.41 -56.29 -0.46
C ALA A 1 2.29 -55.28 -0.20
N VAL A 2 2.55 -54.25 0.61
CA VAL A 2 1.52 -53.28 1.04
C VAL A 2 1.42 -52.16 0.00
N ALA A 3 0.20 -51.94 -0.50
CA ALA A 3 -0.14 -50.94 -1.49
C ALA A 3 0.21 -49.52 -0.98
N ARG A 4 0.96 -48.76 -1.80
CA ARG A 4 1.23 -47.34 -1.55
C ARG A 4 -0.04 -46.54 -1.87
N GLY A 5 -0.68 -46.02 -0.83
CA GLY A 5 -1.78 -45.06 -0.97
C GLY A 5 -1.33 -43.78 -1.71
N PRO A 6 -2.27 -43.05 -2.32
CA PRO A 6 -1.96 -41.85 -3.08
C PRO A 6 -1.32 -40.79 -2.18
N ARG A 7 -0.18 -40.24 -2.62
CA ARG A 7 0.51 -39.16 -1.92
C ARG A 7 -0.41 -37.94 -1.81
N PRO A 8 -0.47 -37.27 -0.65
CA PRO A 8 -1.25 -36.04 -0.52
C PRO A 8 -0.70 -34.99 -1.49
N ARG A 9 -1.62 -34.33 -2.23
CA ARG A 9 -1.30 -33.22 -3.13
C ARG A 9 -0.51 -32.17 -2.36
N GLY A 10 0.68 -31.85 -2.87
CA GLY A 10 1.63 -30.93 -2.24
C GLY A 10 1.01 -29.57 -1.97
N ARG A 11 1.41 -28.97 -0.84
CA ARG A 11 1.15 -27.58 -0.45
C ARG A 11 1.35 -26.66 -1.65
N GLY A 12 0.34 -25.86 -1.98
CA GLY A 12 0.43 -24.86 -3.05
C GLY A 12 1.64 -23.96 -2.81
N THR A 13 2.42 -23.72 -3.86
CA THR A 13 3.51 -22.74 -3.83
C THR A 13 2.93 -21.39 -3.42
N SER A 14 3.43 -20.81 -2.33
CA SER A 14 3.06 -19.44 -1.93
C SER A 14 3.25 -18.50 -3.12
N ARG A 15 2.21 -17.77 -3.53
CA ARG A 15 2.29 -16.75 -4.59
C ARG A 15 3.13 -15.53 -4.18
N THR A 16 3.55 -15.48 -2.92
CA THR A 16 4.28 -14.35 -2.34
C THR A 16 5.71 -14.77 -2.06
N ALA A 17 6.64 -13.83 -2.22
CA ALA A 17 8.06 -14.00 -1.99
C ALA A 17 8.60 -12.85 -1.13
N PRO A 18 9.74 -13.02 -0.44
CA PRO A 18 10.45 -11.86 0.10
C PRO A 18 10.84 -10.92 -1.04
N PRO A 19 10.79 -9.59 -0.84
CA PRO A 19 11.27 -8.65 -1.84
C PRO A 19 12.79 -8.84 -2.06
N PRO A 20 13.28 -8.58 -3.28
CA PRO A 20 14.70 -8.71 -3.61
C PRO A 20 15.59 -7.58 -3.06
N TRP A 21 15.02 -6.59 -2.35
CA TRP A 21 15.75 -5.54 -1.62
C TRP A 21 15.65 -5.72 -0.10
N PRO A 22 16.62 -5.21 0.67
CA PRO A 22 16.56 -5.27 2.13
C PRO A 22 15.35 -4.50 2.67
N VAL A 23 14.55 -5.14 3.52
CA VAL A 23 13.45 -4.51 4.28
C VAL A 23 13.89 -4.35 5.75
N PRO A 24 13.57 -3.24 6.43
CA PRO A 24 13.94 -3.06 7.83
C PRO A 24 13.33 -4.17 8.69
N ARG A 25 14.07 -4.61 9.71
CA ARG A 25 13.56 -5.57 10.71
C ARG A 25 12.33 -4.94 11.40
N GLY A 26 11.24 -5.70 11.52
CA GLY A 26 9.97 -5.24 12.12
C GLY A 26 8.85 -4.91 11.12
N VAL A 27 9.14 -4.88 9.81
CA VAL A 27 8.10 -4.70 8.76
C VAL A 27 7.37 -6.01 8.43
N ALA A 28 8.02 -7.15 8.71
CA ALA A 28 7.49 -8.49 8.48
C ALA A 28 6.90 -9.14 9.73
N THR A 29 6.52 -8.37 10.74
CA THR A 29 5.94 -8.92 11.97
C THR A 29 4.41 -8.84 11.91
N THR A 30 3.80 -9.89 11.37
CA THR A 30 2.61 -10.44 12.02
C THR A 30 3.00 -10.71 13.47
N GLY A 31 2.53 -9.89 14.41
CA GLY A 31 2.80 -10.13 15.82
C GLY A 31 2.97 -8.86 16.64
N VAL A 32 1.94 -8.60 17.43
CA VAL A 32 1.93 -7.96 18.76
C VAL A 32 3.31 -7.48 19.24
N GLY A 33 3.65 -6.22 18.92
CA GLY A 33 4.61 -5.46 19.71
C GLY A 33 3.89 -4.77 20.86
N ASP A 34 4.49 -4.79 22.05
CA ASP A 34 3.96 -4.22 23.32
C ASP A 34 3.89 -2.68 23.36
N GLY A 35 3.58 -2.02 22.25
CA GLY A 35 3.45 -0.57 22.17
C GLY A 35 2.53 -0.18 21.02
N GLY A 36 1.81 0.95 21.15
CA GLY A 36 0.70 1.38 20.29
C GLY A 36 0.99 1.62 18.79
N PHE A 37 2.00 0.97 18.22
CA PHE A 37 2.24 0.91 16.79
C PHE A 37 1.07 0.21 16.06
N PRO A 38 0.77 0.62 14.82
CA PRO A 38 -0.24 -0.04 14.01
C PRO A 38 0.20 -1.46 13.64
N ASP A 39 -0.78 -2.30 13.33
CA ASP A 39 -0.55 -3.62 12.77
C ASP A 39 -0.32 -3.51 11.26
N ILE A 40 0.78 -4.07 10.75
CA ILE A 40 1.23 -3.90 9.37
C ILE A 40 1.63 -5.24 8.77
N ALA A 41 1.21 -5.46 7.52
CA ALA A 41 1.67 -6.58 6.71
C ALA A 41 1.97 -6.12 5.29
N ALA A 42 2.96 -6.73 4.66
CA ALA A 42 3.25 -6.52 3.25
C ALA A 42 3.38 -7.85 2.50
N ARG A 43 3.08 -7.83 1.21
CA ARG A 43 3.27 -8.96 0.28
C ARG A 43 3.89 -8.45 -1.01
N TYR A 44 4.97 -9.12 -1.43
CA TYR A 44 5.51 -8.99 -2.78
C TYR A 44 5.12 -10.20 -3.60
N LEU A 45 4.53 -9.95 -4.76
CA LEU A 45 4.14 -10.96 -5.73
C LEU A 45 5.05 -10.79 -6.95
N PRO A 46 6.03 -11.68 -7.15
CA PRO A 46 6.91 -11.58 -8.31
C PRO A 46 6.13 -11.80 -9.61
N GLY A 47 6.57 -11.14 -10.68
CA GLY A 47 6.13 -11.47 -12.03
C GLY A 47 6.50 -12.92 -12.41
N PRO A 48 5.86 -13.50 -13.45
CA PRO A 48 6.15 -14.86 -13.88
C PRO A 48 7.60 -15.02 -14.37
N PRO A 49 8.13 -16.26 -14.34
CA PRO A 49 9.49 -16.52 -14.78
C PRO A 49 9.76 -16.01 -16.21
N GLY A 50 10.89 -15.34 -16.40
CA GLY A 50 11.29 -14.83 -17.72
C GLY A 50 10.69 -13.47 -18.08
N THR A 51 9.80 -12.90 -17.26
CA THR A 51 9.53 -11.45 -17.36
C THR A 51 10.65 -10.70 -16.66
N PRO A 52 11.01 -9.50 -17.15
CA PRO A 52 11.83 -8.60 -16.37
C PRO A 52 11.19 -8.47 -14.98
N THR A 53 12.00 -8.39 -13.92
CA THR A 53 11.47 -8.02 -12.60
C THR A 53 11.03 -6.56 -12.72
N GLU A 54 9.83 -6.35 -13.23
CA GLU A 54 9.16 -5.05 -13.26
C GLU A 54 9.09 -4.58 -11.81
N GLY A 55 9.58 -3.36 -11.58
CA GLY A 55 10.06 -2.95 -10.27
C GLY A 55 8.94 -2.46 -9.37
N ALA A 56 7.91 -3.28 -9.16
CA ALA A 56 7.00 -3.04 -8.05
C ALA A 56 7.80 -3.13 -6.75
N TRP A 57 7.67 -2.13 -5.90
CA TRP A 57 8.36 -2.09 -4.61
C TRP A 57 7.47 -1.57 -3.51
N TYR A 58 7.88 -1.90 -2.29
CA TYR A 58 7.31 -1.32 -1.08
C TYR A 58 8.40 -1.10 -0.05
N ASP A 59 8.12 -0.20 0.88
CA ASP A 59 8.88 -0.03 2.09
C ASP A 59 7.98 0.38 3.25
N CYS A 60 8.35 0.00 4.46
CA CYS A 60 7.72 0.49 5.69
C CYS A 60 8.82 0.81 6.69
N LEU A 61 8.72 1.95 7.36
CA LEU A 61 9.76 2.41 8.27
C LEU A 61 9.13 3.05 9.51
N HIS A 62 9.50 2.53 10.68
CA HIS A 62 9.19 3.21 11.94
C HIS A 62 10.16 4.38 12.09
N LEU A 63 9.60 5.57 12.30
CA LEU A 63 10.36 6.81 12.42
C LEU A 63 10.65 7.13 13.90
N PRO A 64 11.73 7.87 14.19
CA PRO A 64 12.10 8.21 15.56
C PRO A 64 11.03 8.99 16.34
N ASP A 65 10.11 9.66 15.65
CA ASP A 65 9.00 10.41 16.26
C ASP A 65 7.77 9.53 16.57
N GLY A 66 7.88 8.22 16.40
CA GLY A 66 6.80 7.24 16.61
C GLY A 66 5.80 7.15 15.45
N SER A 67 5.98 7.93 14.37
CA SER A 67 5.19 7.77 13.15
C SER A 67 5.71 6.61 12.29
N VAL A 68 4.89 6.16 11.35
CA VAL A 68 5.25 5.12 10.38
C VAL A 68 5.22 5.71 8.98
N ALA A 69 6.33 5.59 8.26
CA ALA A 69 6.37 5.86 6.83
C ALA A 69 6.06 4.58 6.04
N LEU A 70 5.22 4.71 5.02
CA LEU A 70 4.92 3.65 4.06
C LEU A 70 5.21 4.17 2.66
N GLY A 71 5.82 3.32 1.84
CA GLY A 71 6.08 3.60 0.44
C GLY A 71 5.66 2.44 -0.43
N THR A 72 5.07 2.73 -1.58
CA THR A 72 4.87 1.75 -2.65
C THR A 72 5.15 2.41 -3.99
N GLY A 73 5.63 1.64 -4.95
CA GLY A 73 5.86 2.14 -6.28
C GLY A 73 5.98 1.05 -7.32
N ASN A 74 5.97 1.46 -8.59
CA ASN A 74 6.29 0.62 -9.73
C ASN A 74 7.22 1.41 -10.65
N THR A 75 8.18 0.71 -11.26
CA THR A 75 9.08 1.29 -12.25
C THR A 75 9.05 0.48 -13.53
N ALA A 76 9.03 1.19 -14.66
CA ALA A 76 9.17 0.60 -15.99
C ALA A 76 10.58 -0.01 -16.22
N SER A 77 11.56 0.27 -15.35
CA SER A 77 12.88 -0.34 -15.40
C SER A 77 12.90 -1.72 -14.76
N ALA A 78 13.52 -2.67 -15.44
CA ALA A 78 13.80 -3.97 -14.87
C ALA A 78 15.00 -3.93 -13.93
N GLY A 79 14.92 -4.70 -12.84
CA GLY A 79 16.08 -5.07 -12.03
C GLY A 79 16.11 -4.48 -10.62
N ILE A 80 16.94 -5.10 -9.79
CA ILE A 80 17.01 -4.83 -8.35
C ILE A 80 17.69 -3.48 -8.08
N GLY A 81 18.69 -3.10 -8.88
CA GLY A 81 19.46 -1.86 -8.70
C GLY A 81 18.61 -0.58 -8.72
N PRO A 82 17.84 -0.31 -9.79
CA PRO A 82 16.95 0.86 -9.86
C PRO A 82 15.94 0.90 -8.71
N THR A 83 15.37 -0.24 -8.36
CA THR A 83 14.43 -0.36 -7.24
C THR A 83 15.10 -0.07 -5.89
N ALA A 84 16.28 -0.63 -5.64
CA ALA A 84 17.02 -0.42 -4.41
C ALA A 84 17.48 1.04 -4.26
N LEU A 85 17.81 1.72 -5.37
CA LEU A 85 18.11 3.15 -5.39
C LEU A 85 16.89 3.97 -4.92
N LEU A 86 15.70 3.69 -5.46
CA LEU A 86 14.46 4.38 -5.08
C LEU A 86 14.12 4.16 -3.60
N VAL A 87 14.16 2.91 -3.13
CA VAL A 87 13.89 2.57 -1.72
C VAL A 87 14.92 3.23 -0.79
N GLY A 88 16.21 3.21 -1.16
CA GLY A 88 17.27 3.85 -0.39
C GLY A 88 17.10 5.37 -0.30
N ALA A 89 16.80 6.03 -1.42
CA ALA A 89 16.53 7.46 -1.48
C ALA A 89 15.30 7.84 -0.65
N MET A 90 14.20 7.08 -0.76
CA MET A 90 13.00 7.28 0.04
C MET A 90 13.32 7.22 1.53
N ARG A 91 14.02 6.18 1.99
CA ARG A 91 14.43 6.04 3.40
C ARG A 91 15.26 7.22 3.87
N GLY A 92 16.30 7.57 3.11
CA GLY A 92 17.21 8.66 3.46
C GLY A 92 16.49 9.98 3.67
N VAL A 93 15.62 10.36 2.73
CA VAL A 93 14.86 11.61 2.80
C VAL A 93 13.81 11.55 3.90
N THR A 94 13.10 10.43 4.05
CA THR A 94 12.08 10.25 5.09
C THR A 94 12.67 10.37 6.50
N LEU A 95 13.87 9.82 6.73
CA LEU A 95 14.57 9.89 8.01
C LEU A 95 14.96 11.32 8.42
N THR A 96 15.01 12.27 7.49
CA THR A 96 15.19 13.70 7.82
C THR A 96 13.94 14.35 8.44
N GLY A 97 12.81 13.63 8.48
CA GLY A 97 11.52 14.15 8.90
C GLY A 97 10.73 14.83 7.80
N ALA A 98 11.23 14.79 6.54
CA ALA A 98 10.57 15.34 5.37
C ALA A 98 9.11 14.85 5.24
N ALA A 99 8.25 15.74 4.75
CA ALA A 99 6.86 15.41 4.48
C ALA A 99 6.74 14.59 3.16
N PRO A 100 5.69 13.76 2.99
CA PRO A 100 5.58 12.85 1.85
C PRO A 100 5.73 13.49 0.47
N GLY A 101 5.22 14.71 0.27
CA GLY A 101 5.38 15.42 -1.01
C GLY A 101 6.84 15.75 -1.29
N ARG A 102 7.59 16.16 -0.25
CA ARG A 102 9.03 16.43 -0.36
C ARG A 102 9.85 15.18 -0.59
N VAL A 103 9.42 14.03 -0.06
CA VAL A 103 10.05 12.74 -0.38
C VAL A 103 9.90 12.44 -1.87
N LEU A 104 8.69 12.61 -2.43
CA LEU A 104 8.47 12.42 -3.87
C LEU A 104 9.24 13.41 -4.73
N ASP A 105 9.34 14.68 -4.32
CA ASP A 105 10.17 15.68 -5.02
C ASP A 105 11.65 15.23 -5.08
N HIS A 106 12.20 14.66 -4.00
CA HIS A 106 13.58 14.16 -4.04
C HIS A 106 13.71 12.89 -4.88
N LEU A 107 12.69 12.02 -4.88
CA LEU A 107 12.68 10.87 -5.78
C LEU A 107 12.61 11.30 -7.24
N ALA A 108 11.86 12.35 -7.58
CA ALA A 108 11.84 12.96 -8.91
C ALA A 108 13.24 13.38 -9.34
N GLU A 109 14.00 14.05 -8.45
CA GLU A 109 15.38 14.44 -8.71
C GLU A 109 16.30 13.23 -8.92
N VAL A 110 16.14 12.17 -8.12
CA VAL A 110 16.89 10.91 -8.30
C VAL A 110 16.55 10.25 -9.64
N VAL A 111 15.29 10.30 -10.07
CA VAL A 111 14.87 9.72 -11.35
C VAL A 111 15.39 10.55 -12.52
N GLY A 112 15.18 11.87 -12.47
CA GLY A 112 15.54 12.80 -13.56
C GLY A 112 17.04 13.02 -13.74
N HIS A 113 17.80 13.12 -12.64
CA HIS A 113 19.24 13.40 -12.68
C HIS A 113 20.12 12.18 -12.39
N GLY A 114 19.61 11.20 -11.64
CA GLY A 114 20.37 10.05 -11.15
C GLY A 114 20.49 8.88 -12.13
N GLY A 115 20.01 9.02 -13.37
CA GLY A 115 20.16 8.00 -14.41
C GLY A 115 19.23 6.80 -14.27
N HIS A 116 18.13 6.94 -13.52
CA HIS A 116 17.10 5.90 -13.45
C HIS A 116 16.39 5.79 -14.81
N PRO A 117 16.30 4.61 -15.44
CA PRO A 117 15.65 4.48 -16.74
C PRO A 117 14.12 4.48 -16.62
N GLY A 118 13.45 5.34 -17.39
CA GLY A 118 11.99 5.36 -17.48
C GLY A 118 11.28 6.04 -16.31
N THR A 119 9.95 5.96 -16.33
CA THR A 119 9.08 6.63 -15.36
C THR A 119 8.81 5.76 -14.14
N VAL A 120 8.57 6.40 -13.00
CA VAL A 120 8.26 5.73 -11.73
C VAL A 120 6.91 6.20 -11.21
N ALA A 121 5.99 5.27 -11.01
CA ALA A 121 4.79 5.52 -10.20
C ALA A 121 5.16 5.30 -8.73
N ALA A 122 4.86 6.26 -7.85
CA ALA A 122 5.22 6.18 -6.43
C ALA A 122 4.15 6.78 -5.53
N LEU A 123 4.03 6.22 -4.34
CA LEU A 123 3.20 6.69 -3.25
C LEU A 123 4.06 6.76 -1.98
N CYS A 124 3.96 7.87 -1.27
CA CYS A 124 4.58 8.03 0.04
C CYS A 124 3.51 8.43 1.05
N CYS A 125 3.50 7.74 2.19
CA CYS A 125 2.58 7.96 3.28
C CYS A 125 3.36 8.12 4.58
N ARG A 126 2.85 8.95 5.49
CA ARG A 126 3.27 9.05 6.89
C ARG A 126 2.05 8.98 7.78
N TYR A 127 1.95 7.91 8.55
CA TYR A 127 0.88 7.66 9.50
C TYR A 127 1.36 7.98 10.92
N ARG A 128 0.59 8.80 11.65
CA ARG A 128 0.85 9.12 13.06
C ARG A 128 -0.14 8.37 13.96
N PRO A 129 0.28 7.34 14.71
CA PRO A 129 -0.62 6.53 15.53
C PRO A 129 -1.34 7.33 16.62
N GLY A 130 -0.67 8.35 17.18
CA GLY A 130 -1.21 9.15 18.29
C GLY A 130 -2.54 9.86 17.98
N ASP A 131 -2.73 10.36 16.76
CA ASP A 131 -3.96 11.05 16.34
C ASP A 131 -4.64 10.42 15.12
N GLY A 132 -4.12 9.29 14.62
CA GLY A 132 -4.65 8.59 13.46
C GLY A 132 -4.46 9.32 12.14
N VAL A 133 -3.61 10.35 12.09
CA VAL A 133 -3.45 11.16 10.87
C VAL A 133 -2.57 10.45 9.85
N LEU A 134 -3.11 10.25 8.65
CA LEU A 134 -2.41 9.79 7.46
C LEU A 134 -2.15 10.99 6.55
N ARG A 135 -0.89 11.41 6.44
CA ARG A 135 -0.45 12.36 5.41
C ARG A 135 0.17 11.59 4.26
N TRP A 136 -0.17 11.92 3.03
CA TRP A 136 0.32 11.16 1.88
C TRP A 136 0.41 12.01 0.61
N ALA A 137 1.24 11.56 -0.32
CA ALA A 137 1.38 12.12 -1.66
C ALA A 137 1.59 10.98 -2.65
N GLY A 138 1.18 11.19 -3.91
CA GLY A 138 1.34 10.20 -4.97
C GLY A 138 1.77 10.84 -6.29
N ALA A 139 2.53 10.08 -7.07
CA ALA A 139 3.02 10.39 -8.41
C ALA A 139 2.66 9.23 -9.32
N GLY A 140 1.63 9.36 -10.16
CA GLY A 140 1.17 8.29 -11.07
C GLY A 140 0.61 7.00 -10.41
N HIS A 141 0.71 6.85 -9.09
CA HIS A 141 0.34 5.64 -8.35
C HIS A 141 -1.18 5.52 -8.10
N PRO A 142 -1.74 4.29 -7.97
CA PRO A 142 -3.08 4.08 -7.42
C PRO A 142 -3.29 4.76 -6.06
N ALA A 143 -4.46 5.34 -5.85
CA ALA A 143 -4.78 5.95 -4.56
C ALA A 143 -4.97 4.87 -3.46
N PRO A 144 -4.65 5.18 -2.20
CA PRO A 144 -4.94 4.27 -1.09
C PRO A 144 -6.43 3.94 -0.98
N LEU A 145 -6.73 2.74 -0.49
CA LEU A 145 -8.09 2.32 -0.13
C LEU A 145 -8.23 2.27 1.39
N VAL A 146 -9.38 2.70 1.89
CA VAL A 146 -9.74 2.55 3.31
C VAL A 146 -11.00 1.72 3.41
N PHE A 147 -10.95 0.69 4.25
CA PHE A 147 -12.09 -0.14 4.60
C PHE A 147 -12.54 0.18 6.03
N ARG A 148 -13.84 0.41 6.18
CA ARG A 148 -14.47 0.79 7.46
C ARG A 148 -15.87 0.19 7.54
N GLY A 149 -16.17 -0.47 8.66
CA GLY A 149 -17.53 -0.90 8.98
C GLY A 149 -18.22 -1.79 7.93
N GLY A 150 -17.44 -2.57 7.16
CA GLY A 150 -17.99 -3.43 6.10
C GLY A 150 -18.07 -2.80 4.71
N GLY A 151 -17.72 -1.51 4.57
CA GLY A 151 -17.61 -0.80 3.30
C GLY A 151 -16.16 -0.40 2.99
N GLY A 152 -15.94 0.06 1.76
CA GLY A 152 -14.64 0.55 1.29
C GLY A 152 -14.75 1.88 0.55
N ARG A 153 -13.70 2.68 0.61
CA ARG A 153 -13.57 3.91 -0.19
C ARG A 153 -12.18 4.08 -0.76
N VAL A 154 -12.12 4.69 -1.94
CA VAL A 154 -10.87 5.21 -2.50
C VAL A 154 -10.58 6.56 -1.84
N LEU A 155 -9.32 6.83 -1.50
CA LEU A 155 -8.94 8.17 -1.07
C LEU A 155 -8.81 9.09 -2.28
N ALA A 156 -9.35 10.31 -2.19
CA ALA A 156 -9.26 11.30 -3.26
C ALA A 156 -7.80 11.64 -3.59
N ARG A 157 -7.36 11.23 -4.77
CA ARG A 157 -5.96 11.35 -5.24
C ARG A 157 -5.58 12.81 -5.52
N PRO A 158 -4.46 13.31 -4.96
CA PRO A 158 -3.91 14.58 -5.43
C PRO A 158 -3.45 14.44 -6.89
N PRO A 159 -3.52 15.50 -7.70
CA PRO A 159 -2.94 15.48 -9.04
C PRO A 159 -1.43 15.27 -8.94
N GLY A 160 -0.88 14.46 -9.85
CA GLY A 160 0.56 14.15 -9.90
C GLY A 160 0.86 13.12 -10.99
N GLU A 161 1.73 13.49 -11.92
CA GLU A 161 2.24 12.60 -12.96
C GLU A 161 3.27 11.61 -12.38
N PRO A 162 3.54 10.49 -13.08
CA PRO A 162 4.69 9.65 -12.74
C PRO A 162 5.99 10.45 -12.70
N LEU A 163 6.91 10.05 -11.82
CA LEU A 163 8.25 10.64 -11.74
C LEU A 163 9.02 10.35 -13.04
N GLY A 164 9.90 11.25 -13.44
CA GLY A 164 10.68 11.18 -14.69
C GLY A 164 9.94 11.72 -15.92
N THR A 165 8.77 12.33 -15.77
CA THR A 165 8.00 12.93 -16.86
C THR A 165 8.36 14.40 -17.14
N GLY A 166 9.10 15.06 -16.24
CA GLY A 166 9.56 16.45 -16.36
C GLY A 166 8.66 17.49 -15.68
N ASP A 167 7.41 17.13 -15.36
CA ASP A 167 6.42 17.94 -14.62
C ASP A 167 6.18 17.42 -13.18
N ASP A 168 7.13 16.67 -12.63
CA ASP A 168 7.09 15.93 -11.37
C ASP A 168 7.69 16.71 -10.18
N ARG A 169 7.27 17.97 -10.01
CA ARG A 169 7.73 18.83 -8.90
C ARG A 169 6.57 19.35 -8.06
N PHE A 170 6.84 19.57 -6.77
CA PHE A 170 5.88 20.10 -5.80
C PHE A 170 4.66 19.20 -5.61
N HIS A 171 4.92 17.92 -5.35
CA HIS A 171 3.86 16.94 -5.15
C HIS A 171 2.92 17.33 -4.01
N ARG A 172 1.63 17.46 -4.34
CA ARG A 172 0.61 17.88 -3.38
C ARG A 172 0.33 16.78 -2.37
N GLU A 173 0.19 17.20 -1.13
CA GLU A 173 -0.14 16.31 -0.02
C GLU A 173 -1.64 16.29 0.25
N ARG A 174 -2.12 15.13 0.68
CA ARG A 174 -3.45 14.92 1.24
C ARG A 174 -3.32 14.47 2.69
N VAL A 175 -4.34 14.79 3.46
CA VAL A 175 -4.44 14.43 4.87
C VAL A 175 -5.79 13.77 5.09
N ASP A 176 -5.74 12.53 5.55
CA ASP A 176 -6.89 11.74 5.95
C ASP A 176 -6.70 11.30 7.41
N ARG A 177 -7.80 10.87 8.05
CA ARG A 177 -7.77 10.32 9.40
C ARG A 177 -8.25 8.87 9.36
N LEU A 178 -7.43 7.98 9.92
CA LEU A 178 -7.77 6.59 10.15
C LEU A 178 -8.21 6.42 11.61
N GLU A 179 -9.24 5.61 11.82
CA GLU A 179 -9.78 5.26 13.11
C GLU A 179 -9.38 3.83 13.48
N PRO A 180 -9.32 3.48 14.78
CA PRO A 180 -9.24 2.09 15.21
C PRO A 180 -10.34 1.26 14.54
N GLY A 181 -9.95 0.11 13.97
CA GLY A 181 -10.85 -0.75 13.19
C GLY A 181 -10.80 -0.51 11.67
N ASP A 182 -10.25 0.62 11.22
CA ASP A 182 -10.00 0.84 9.79
C ASP A 182 -8.93 -0.11 9.26
N THR A 183 -8.95 -0.35 7.94
CA THR A 183 -7.87 -0.99 7.22
C THR A 183 -7.48 -0.15 6.02
N LEU A 184 -6.21 0.27 5.97
CA LEU A 184 -5.60 0.96 4.84
C LEU A 184 -4.90 -0.06 3.93
N LEU A 185 -5.19 -0.03 2.63
CA LEU A 185 -4.50 -0.81 1.60
C LEU A 185 -3.75 0.12 0.65
N LEU A 186 -2.46 -0.14 0.47
CA LEU A 186 -1.62 0.42 -0.58
C LEU A 186 -1.26 -0.71 -1.55
N TYR A 187 -1.47 -0.53 -2.84
CA TYR A 187 -1.20 -1.57 -3.82
C TYR A 187 -0.73 -0.98 -5.15
N THR A 188 0.07 -1.74 -5.88
CA THR A 188 0.51 -1.40 -7.23
C THR A 188 -0.47 -1.91 -8.28
N GLU A 189 -0.46 -1.30 -9.46
CA GLU A 189 -1.44 -1.54 -10.53
C GLU A 189 -1.61 -3.01 -10.95
N HIS A 190 -0.54 -3.80 -10.93
CA HIS A 190 -0.58 -5.23 -11.29
C HIS A 190 -1.33 -6.09 -10.27
N LEU A 191 -1.63 -5.59 -9.06
CA LEU A 191 -2.43 -6.34 -8.09
C LEU A 191 -3.91 -6.33 -8.45
N PHE A 192 -4.41 -5.15 -8.85
CA PHE A 192 -5.77 -4.94 -9.33
C PHE A 192 -5.75 -3.84 -10.40
N PRO A 193 -5.82 -4.18 -11.69
CA PRO A 193 -5.89 -3.17 -12.72
C PRO A 193 -7.15 -2.32 -12.51
N MET A 194 -7.03 -1.00 -12.68
CA MET A 194 -8.20 -0.12 -12.64
C MET A 194 -9.20 -0.56 -13.71
N VAL A 195 -10.44 -0.79 -13.30
CA VAL A 195 -11.52 -1.08 -14.25
C VAL A 195 -11.90 0.24 -14.90
N ARG A 196 -11.45 0.44 -16.14
CA ARG A 196 -11.94 1.51 -17.00
C ARG A 196 -13.24 1.06 -17.64
N SER A 197 -14.36 1.63 -17.18
CA SER A 197 -15.65 1.47 -17.85
C SER A 197 -15.89 2.69 -18.75
N PRO A 198 -16.33 2.51 -20.00
CA PRO A 198 -16.75 3.63 -20.83
C PRO A 198 -18.06 4.29 -20.35
N VAL A 199 -18.80 3.64 -19.43
CA VAL A 199 -20.13 4.09 -18.96
C VAL A 199 -20.12 4.50 -17.48
N THR A 200 -19.13 4.04 -16.71
CA THR A 200 -19.05 4.27 -15.26
C THR A 200 -17.75 4.98 -14.92
N ALA A 201 -17.79 5.88 -13.94
CA ALA A 201 -16.57 6.49 -13.41
C ALA A 201 -15.57 5.40 -12.99
N PRO A 202 -14.25 5.65 -13.13
CA PRO A 202 -13.23 4.72 -12.66
C PRO A 202 -13.48 4.41 -11.18
N GLY A 203 -13.50 3.13 -10.82
CA GLY A 203 -13.73 2.70 -9.46
C GLY A 203 -12.86 1.50 -9.10
N PRO A 204 -12.78 1.15 -7.81
CA PRO A 204 -11.99 0.01 -7.37
C PRO A 204 -12.54 -1.27 -8.00
N HIS A 205 -11.60 -2.19 -8.27
CA HIS A 205 -11.88 -3.47 -8.90
C HIS A 205 -12.99 -4.24 -8.15
N PRO A 206 -13.98 -4.86 -8.83
CA PRO A 206 -15.11 -5.53 -8.17
C PRO A 206 -14.74 -6.55 -7.10
N ARG A 207 -13.55 -7.16 -7.21
CA ARG A 207 -13.05 -8.09 -6.18
C ARG A 207 -12.55 -7.41 -4.94
N LEU A 208 -11.89 -6.26 -5.07
CA LEU A 208 -11.62 -5.41 -3.91
C LEU A 208 -12.93 -5.01 -3.24
N ARG A 209 -13.98 -4.80 -4.06
CA ARG A 209 -15.32 -4.53 -3.54
C ARG A 209 -15.91 -5.68 -2.72
N ALA A 210 -15.78 -6.90 -3.21
CA ALA A 210 -16.26 -8.08 -2.50
C ALA A 210 -15.54 -8.32 -1.16
N LEU A 211 -14.34 -7.76 -0.96
CA LEU A 211 -13.58 -7.95 0.28
C LEU A 211 -14.04 -7.08 1.45
N ALA A 212 -14.84 -6.02 1.24
CA ALA A 212 -15.15 -5.12 2.35
C ALA A 212 -15.95 -5.76 3.47
N THR A 213 -16.74 -6.79 3.18
CA THR A 213 -17.47 -7.55 4.20
C THR A 213 -16.59 -8.55 4.93
N ALA A 214 -15.48 -9.01 4.30
CA ALA A 214 -14.56 -9.99 4.87
C ALA A 214 -13.45 -9.35 5.71
N ILE A 215 -12.94 -8.19 5.29
CA ILE A 215 -11.83 -7.49 5.96
C ILE A 215 -12.08 -7.21 7.46
N PRO A 216 -13.28 -6.78 7.89
CA PRO A 216 -13.56 -6.55 9.32
C PRO A 216 -13.44 -7.81 10.19
N ALA A 217 -13.61 -9.00 9.61
CA ALA A 217 -13.53 -10.27 10.32
C ALA A 217 -12.09 -10.80 10.46
N ALA A 218 -11.13 -10.23 9.74
CA ALA A 218 -9.74 -10.65 9.81
C ALA A 218 -9.12 -10.30 11.17
N ALA A 219 -8.33 -11.22 11.72
CA ALA A 219 -7.68 -11.09 13.02
C ALA A 219 -6.57 -10.03 13.02
N ASP A 220 -5.78 -9.95 11.93
CA ASP A 220 -4.65 -9.05 11.81
C ASP A 220 -4.45 -8.56 10.36
N ALA A 221 -3.46 -7.69 10.14
CA ALA A 221 -3.10 -7.17 8.82
C ALA A 221 -2.57 -8.26 7.88
N GLY A 222 -1.98 -9.33 8.42
CA GLY A 222 -1.49 -10.48 7.65
C GLY A 222 -2.62 -11.27 7.02
N GLU A 223 -3.67 -11.57 7.78
CA GLU A 223 -4.86 -12.25 7.27
C GLU A 223 -5.58 -11.40 6.22
N VAL A 224 -5.70 -10.07 6.43
CA VAL A 224 -6.18 -9.16 5.39
C VAL A 224 -5.32 -9.26 4.13
N ALA A 225 -4.00 -9.23 4.27
CA ALA A 225 -3.10 -9.31 3.12
C ALA A 225 -3.29 -10.63 2.34
N ASP A 226 -3.50 -11.74 3.04
CA ASP A 226 -3.73 -13.04 2.42
C ASP A 226 -5.10 -13.13 1.73
N LEU A 227 -6.16 -12.55 2.31
CA LEU A 227 -7.48 -12.40 1.67
C LEU A 227 -7.38 -11.59 0.37
N VAL A 228 -6.68 -10.46 0.41
CA VAL A 228 -6.49 -9.59 -0.76
C VAL A 228 -5.71 -10.31 -1.85
N VAL A 229 -4.60 -10.98 -1.51
CA VAL A 229 -3.80 -11.76 -2.46
C VAL A 229 -4.63 -12.91 -3.06
N ALA A 230 -5.45 -13.60 -2.27
CA ALA A 230 -6.30 -14.68 -2.75
C ALA A 230 -7.37 -14.19 -3.76
N ALA A 231 -7.83 -12.95 -3.62
CA ALA A 231 -8.79 -12.35 -4.55
C ALA A 231 -8.16 -11.90 -5.88
N THR A 232 -6.83 -11.83 -5.98
CA THR A 232 -6.14 -11.47 -7.23
C THR A 232 -6.21 -12.60 -8.25
N GLU A 233 -6.56 -12.26 -9.48
CA GLU A 233 -6.47 -13.19 -10.61
C GLU A 233 -5.10 -13.10 -11.29
N PRO A 234 -4.63 -14.15 -11.98
CA PRO A 234 -3.47 -14.04 -12.88
C PRO A 234 -3.77 -13.26 -14.18
N THR A 235 -4.97 -12.68 -14.32
CA THR A 235 -5.43 -12.07 -15.57
C THR A 235 -4.98 -10.61 -15.65
N GLY A 236 -3.84 -10.41 -16.30
CA GLY A 236 -3.26 -9.10 -16.60
C GLY A 236 -1.94 -9.27 -17.35
N PRO A 237 -1.39 -8.21 -17.96
CA PRO A 237 -0.01 -8.27 -18.43
C PRO A 237 0.88 -8.64 -17.24
N PRO A 238 1.78 -9.61 -17.43
CA PRO A 238 2.55 -10.18 -16.33
C PRO A 238 3.52 -9.15 -15.76
N GLY A 239 3.40 -8.83 -14.47
CA GLY A 239 4.27 -7.88 -13.77
C GLY A 239 4.32 -8.19 -12.27
N ALA A 240 5.34 -7.67 -11.58
CA ALA A 240 5.40 -7.80 -10.14
C ALA A 240 4.35 -6.88 -9.48
N ALA A 241 3.89 -7.26 -8.29
CA ALA A 241 2.96 -6.45 -7.51
C ALA A 241 3.37 -6.37 -6.05
N CYS A 242 3.01 -5.26 -5.41
CA CYS A 242 3.14 -5.06 -3.98
C CYS A 242 1.78 -4.77 -3.35
N LEU A 243 1.63 -5.25 -2.12
CA LEU A 243 0.53 -4.92 -1.22
C LEU A 243 1.13 -4.52 0.12
N VAL A 244 0.67 -3.41 0.68
CA VAL A 244 0.90 -3.01 2.08
C VAL A 244 -0.45 -2.80 2.74
N VAL A 245 -0.64 -3.43 3.90
CA VAL A 245 -1.82 -3.31 4.75
C VAL A 245 -1.40 -2.64 6.05
N LEU A 246 -2.15 -1.62 6.48
CA LEU A 246 -2.00 -1.00 7.79
C LEU A 246 -3.36 -0.99 8.50
N ARG A 247 -3.38 -1.46 9.74
CA ARG A 247 -4.54 -1.38 10.65
C ARG A 247 -4.17 -0.54 11.86
N PRO A 248 -4.83 0.62 12.08
CA PRO A 248 -4.67 1.39 13.30
C PRO A 248 -5.01 0.54 14.53
N ARG A 249 -4.14 0.59 15.54
CA ARG A 249 -4.45 0.10 16.87
C ARG A 249 -4.87 1.25 17.77
N GLU A 250 -5.57 0.94 18.85
CA GLU A 250 -5.79 1.92 19.90
C GLU A 250 -4.44 2.39 20.45
N HIS A 251 -4.20 3.70 20.36
CA HIS A 251 -3.02 4.34 20.91
C HIS A 251 -3.43 5.07 22.20
N PRO A 252 -2.67 5.00 23.31
CA PRO A 252 -3.02 5.69 24.57
C PRO A 252 -3.22 7.21 24.41
N GLY A 253 -2.58 7.80 23.39
CA GLY A 253 -2.74 9.21 22.99
C GLY A 253 -3.93 9.51 22.08
N HIS A 254 -4.63 8.50 21.58
CA HIS A 254 -5.82 8.64 20.72
C HIS A 254 -7.02 9.06 21.57
N ARG A 255 -7.08 10.34 21.96
CA ARG A 255 -8.32 10.91 22.48
C ARG A 255 -9.28 11.09 21.32
N ALA A 256 -10.34 10.28 21.28
CA ALA A 256 -11.53 10.62 20.53
C ALA A 256 -11.99 12.02 20.98
N PRO A 257 -12.32 12.95 20.07
CA PRO A 257 -12.94 14.19 20.49
C PRO A 257 -14.25 13.82 21.17
N GLY A 258 -14.38 14.15 22.46
CA GLY A 258 -15.61 14.01 23.22
C GLY A 258 -16.70 14.89 22.62
N GLY A 259 -17.36 14.39 21.58
CA GLY A 259 -18.57 14.95 21.01
C GLY A 259 -19.75 14.05 21.36
N PRO A 260 -20.94 14.61 21.63
CA PRO A 260 -22.12 13.79 21.89
C PRO A 260 -22.42 12.90 20.66
N PRO A 261 -23.17 11.79 20.84
CA PRO A 261 -23.55 10.94 19.72
C PRO A 261 -24.29 11.79 18.69
N ARG A 262 -23.64 12.08 17.56
CA ARG A 262 -24.30 12.74 16.44
C ARG A 262 -25.27 11.70 15.87
N GLY A 263 -26.56 11.98 16.01
CA GLY A 263 -27.59 11.25 15.30
C GLY A 263 -27.22 11.15 13.83
N ALA A 264 -27.27 9.94 13.30
CA ALA A 264 -27.02 9.64 11.91
C ALA A 264 -28.11 10.30 11.04
N GLY A 265 -27.89 11.56 10.67
CA GLY A 265 -28.44 12.09 9.42
C GLY A 265 -27.61 11.52 8.27
N PRO A 266 -28.21 11.18 7.11
CA PRO A 266 -27.46 10.64 6.00
C PRO A 266 -26.43 11.67 5.53
N THR A 267 -25.15 11.42 5.80
CA THR A 267 -24.05 12.10 5.12
C THR A 267 -24.22 11.84 3.63
N PRO A 268 -24.04 12.85 2.75
CA PRO A 268 -24.04 12.61 1.31
C PRO A 268 -23.01 11.51 1.02
N ARG A 269 -23.46 10.39 0.45
CA ARG A 269 -22.55 9.31 0.05
C ARG A 269 -21.57 9.89 -0.96
N ASP A 270 -20.28 9.83 -0.63
CA ASP A 270 -19.22 10.13 -1.59
C ASP A 270 -19.33 9.09 -2.72
N PRO A 271 -19.36 9.45 -4.01
CA PRO A 271 -19.45 8.48 -5.11
C PRO A 271 -18.34 7.42 -5.11
N GLU A 272 -17.29 7.59 -4.30
CA GLU A 272 -16.19 6.63 -4.09
C GLU A 272 -16.42 5.62 -2.94
N GLU A 273 -17.50 5.75 -2.17
CA GLU A 273 -17.87 4.87 -1.06
C GLU A 273 -18.81 3.74 -1.52
N TRP A 274 -18.55 2.51 -1.07
CA TRP A 274 -19.32 1.32 -1.48
C TRP A 274 -19.34 0.21 -0.44
#